data_AF-A0A5C6FDJ7-F1
#
_entry.id   AF-A0A5C6FDJ7-F1
#
_cell.length_a   1.000
_cell.length_b   1.000
_cell.length_c   1.000
_cell.angle_alpha   90.00
_cell.angle_beta   90.00
_cell.angle_gamma   90.00
#
_symmetry.space_group_name_H-M   'P 1'
#
loop_
_entity.id
_entity.type
_entity.pdbx_description
1 polymer ?
#
loop_
_entity_poly.entity_id
_entity_poly.type
_entity_poly.pdbx_seq_one_letter_code
_entity_poly.pdbx_strand_id
1 'polypeptide(L)'
;MNPIFPYPTLPVPLQASITKAVVDGITLDDKIVLEQKQLVAMHDHFDPKWKRLDATLDVAIQPEIVQQYETDHGELRVFASLNCRPTNQRSSVELFRSPTERGRWTGSVSVDRDSFAGRVDLAVTASATANGLAGRVVGSSDPWWIFVDEPNSLKVGGALRVAWVSFRAPEAPALAQQYPESTHVVELEGPVPVVYLNQDFEGLYALLQDRKDRAPVELALHDAHRYSIARSVWMALVLDSVMSVEPGEEESDANWPSKEWQSEVLKKVLPKIAPDKTDQELLNLAANDWKSGTSSAIFLGRAEAVVGEVVDSNAALRKSLHKLNRAGVFHDESKQTS
;
A
#
# COMPACT_ATOMS: atom_id res chain seq x y z
N MET A 1 9.95 -10.51 7.02
CA MET A 1 10.79 -11.61 7.53
C MET A 1 10.53 -12.85 6.68
N ASN A 2 11.57 -13.43 6.07
CA ASN A 2 11.43 -14.76 5.47
C ASN A 2 11.40 -15.79 6.61
N PRO A 3 10.34 -16.60 6.75
CA PRO A 3 10.33 -17.66 7.75
C PRO A 3 11.51 -18.61 7.53
N ILE A 4 12.31 -18.82 8.57
CA ILE A 4 13.39 -19.81 8.54
C ILE A 4 12.77 -21.18 8.78
N PHE A 5 12.76 -22.01 7.74
CA PHE A 5 12.26 -23.38 7.84
C PHE A 5 13.42 -24.35 8.14
N PRO A 6 13.21 -25.37 8.99
CA PRO A 6 14.22 -26.39 9.27
C PRO A 6 14.32 -27.46 8.16
N TYR A 7 13.94 -27.13 6.94
CA TYR A 7 13.90 -28.03 5.79
C TYR A 7 14.10 -27.27 4.46
N PRO A 8 14.51 -27.95 3.37
CA PRO A 8 14.74 -27.33 2.08
C PRO A 8 13.50 -26.63 1.53
N THR A 9 13.70 -25.39 1.06
CA THR A 9 12.66 -24.53 0.48
C THR A 9 13.11 -24.05 -0.90
N LEU A 10 12.16 -23.55 -1.69
CA LEU A 10 12.44 -22.95 -2.98
C LEU A 10 13.34 -21.71 -2.78
N PRO A 11 14.40 -21.54 -3.58
CA PRO A 11 15.35 -20.44 -3.44
C PRO A 11 14.79 -19.08 -3.89
N VAL A 12 13.63 -19.08 -4.54
CA VAL A 12 12.96 -17.88 -5.05
C VAL A 12 11.46 -17.91 -4.69
N PRO A 13 10.82 -16.73 -4.50
CA PRO A 13 9.39 -16.67 -4.28
C PRO A 13 8.61 -17.06 -5.54
N LEU A 14 7.36 -17.51 -5.33
CA LEU A 14 6.43 -17.79 -6.42
C LEU A 14 5.98 -16.46 -7.04
N GLN A 15 5.96 -16.38 -8.37
CA GLN A 15 5.40 -15.23 -9.08
C GLN A 15 3.91 -15.48 -9.33
N ALA A 16 3.03 -14.87 -8.54
CA ALA A 16 1.59 -15.01 -8.68
C ALA A 16 0.96 -13.73 -9.26
N SER A 17 0.13 -13.90 -10.29
CA SER A 17 -0.66 -12.81 -10.90
C SER A 17 -2.13 -13.18 -11.04
N ILE A 18 -3.00 -12.16 -11.00
CA ILE A 18 -4.41 -12.28 -11.35
C ILE A 18 -4.54 -11.94 -12.84
N THR A 19 -4.73 -12.95 -13.69
CA THR A 19 -4.82 -12.76 -15.15
C THR A 19 -6.21 -12.38 -15.62
N LYS A 20 -7.22 -12.69 -14.82
CA LYS A 20 -8.62 -12.34 -15.08
C LYS A 20 -9.36 -12.22 -13.77
N ALA A 21 -10.16 -11.17 -13.62
CA ALA A 21 -11.09 -11.02 -12.53
C ALA A 21 -12.48 -10.68 -13.08
N VAL A 22 -13.52 -11.31 -12.55
CA VAL A 22 -14.90 -11.16 -13.01
C VAL A 22 -15.80 -10.97 -11.81
N VAL A 23 -16.60 -9.90 -11.79
CA VAL A 23 -17.60 -9.63 -10.76
C VAL A 23 -18.98 -9.75 -11.39
N ASP A 24 -19.80 -10.70 -10.93
CA ASP A 24 -21.15 -10.95 -11.45
C ASP A 24 -21.22 -11.05 -12.99
N GLY A 25 -20.20 -11.64 -13.61
CA GLY A 25 -20.08 -11.78 -15.06
C GLY A 25 -19.42 -10.61 -15.79
N ILE A 26 -19.08 -9.52 -15.09
CA ILE A 26 -18.40 -8.35 -15.64
C ILE A 26 -16.89 -8.47 -15.40
N THR A 27 -16.11 -8.51 -16.47
CA THR A 27 -14.64 -8.53 -16.39
C THR A 27 -14.11 -7.19 -15.85
N LEU A 28 -13.21 -7.25 -14.87
CA LEU A 28 -12.55 -6.09 -14.29
C LEU A 28 -11.46 -5.56 -15.22
N ASP A 29 -11.29 -4.24 -15.26
CA ASP A 29 -10.21 -3.59 -16.00
C ASP A 29 -8.96 -3.36 -15.12
N ASP A 30 -7.87 -2.93 -15.76
CA ASP A 30 -6.56 -2.71 -15.14
C ASP A 30 -6.55 -1.59 -14.08
N LYS A 31 -7.60 -0.76 -13.99
CA LYS A 31 -7.71 0.25 -12.93
C LYS A 31 -8.19 -0.36 -11.62
N ILE A 32 -8.91 -1.48 -11.71
CA ILE A 32 -9.44 -2.21 -10.57
C ILE A 32 -8.45 -3.28 -10.12
N VAL A 33 -7.81 -3.97 -11.07
CA VAL A 33 -6.73 -4.94 -10.84
C VAL A 33 -5.39 -4.23 -10.99
N LEU A 34 -4.88 -3.72 -9.88
CA LEU A 34 -3.62 -2.98 -9.81
C LEU A 34 -2.46 -3.95 -9.60
N GLU A 35 -2.01 -4.60 -10.68
CA GLU A 35 -1.00 -5.66 -10.65
C GLU A 35 0.32 -5.24 -9.97
N GLN A 36 0.82 -4.04 -10.29
CA GLN A 36 2.04 -3.49 -9.68
C GLN A 36 1.94 -3.33 -8.15
N LYS A 37 0.71 -3.28 -7.62
CA LYS A 37 0.41 -3.14 -6.21
C LYS A 37 -0.15 -4.44 -5.59
N GLN A 38 -0.29 -5.50 -6.39
CA GLN A 38 -0.89 -6.78 -6.01
C GLN A 38 -2.24 -6.58 -5.31
N LEU A 39 -3.11 -5.80 -5.95
CA LEU A 39 -4.29 -5.21 -5.32
C LEU A 39 -5.51 -5.29 -6.25
N VAL A 40 -6.66 -5.65 -5.70
CA VAL A 40 -7.97 -5.54 -6.35
C VAL A 40 -8.86 -4.59 -5.54
N ALA A 41 -9.16 -3.42 -6.10
CA ALA A 41 -9.91 -2.34 -5.45
C ALA A 41 -11.40 -2.39 -5.82
N MET A 42 -12.15 -3.40 -5.36
CA MET A 42 -13.57 -3.52 -5.74
C MET A 42 -14.47 -2.42 -5.18
N HIS A 43 -14.20 -1.97 -3.95
CA HIS A 43 -15.02 -0.99 -3.24
C HIS A 43 -15.24 0.34 -3.99
N ASP A 44 -14.26 0.79 -4.77
CA ASP A 44 -14.31 2.06 -5.52
C ASP A 44 -15.21 1.99 -6.77
N HIS A 45 -15.51 0.77 -7.23
CA HIS A 45 -15.98 0.55 -8.60
C HIS A 45 -17.28 -0.26 -8.72
N PHE A 46 -17.73 -0.92 -7.64
CA PHE A 46 -18.95 -1.74 -7.66
C PHE A 46 -19.95 -1.34 -6.59
N ASP A 47 -21.24 -1.41 -6.95
CA ASP A 47 -22.35 -1.28 -5.99
C ASP A 47 -22.20 -2.37 -4.91
N PRO A 48 -22.43 -2.06 -3.62
CA PRO A 48 -22.38 -3.03 -2.52
C PRO A 48 -23.23 -4.30 -2.72
N LYS A 49 -24.17 -4.31 -3.67
CA LYS A 49 -25.05 -5.43 -4.04
C LYS A 49 -24.42 -6.48 -4.97
N TRP A 50 -23.14 -6.35 -5.31
CA TRP A 50 -22.44 -7.40 -6.07
C TRP A 50 -22.49 -8.73 -5.29
N LYS A 51 -22.46 -9.88 -5.98
CA LYS A 51 -22.64 -11.19 -5.33
C LYS A 51 -21.36 -12.00 -5.27
N ARG A 52 -20.62 -12.07 -6.37
CA ARG A 52 -19.45 -12.93 -6.49
C ARG A 52 -18.36 -12.31 -7.34
N LEU A 53 -17.12 -12.40 -6.84
CA LEU A 53 -15.89 -12.20 -7.60
C LEU A 53 -15.27 -13.56 -7.89
N ASP A 54 -14.93 -13.82 -9.15
CA ASP A 54 -14.10 -14.93 -9.57
C ASP A 54 -12.76 -14.39 -10.11
N ALA A 55 -11.64 -14.80 -9.50
CA ALA A 55 -10.31 -14.38 -9.89
C ALA A 55 -9.49 -15.59 -10.39
N THR A 56 -9.07 -15.54 -11.64
CA THR A 56 -8.18 -16.51 -12.27
C THR A 56 -6.74 -16.16 -11.99
N LEU A 57 -6.00 -17.13 -11.47
CA LEU A 57 -4.62 -17.01 -11.05
C LEU A 57 -3.69 -17.68 -12.06
N ASP A 58 -2.56 -17.05 -12.30
CA ASP A 58 -1.40 -17.63 -12.96
C ASP A 58 -0.20 -17.56 -12.03
N VAL A 59 0.51 -18.66 -11.90
CA VAL A 59 1.63 -18.80 -10.97
C VAL A 59 2.81 -19.40 -11.68
N ALA A 60 3.95 -18.70 -11.62
CA ALA A 60 5.18 -19.10 -12.29
C ALA A 60 6.34 -19.30 -11.31
N ILE A 61 7.13 -20.35 -11.58
CA ILE A 61 8.43 -20.66 -10.99
C ILE A 61 9.35 -21.05 -12.15
N GLN A 62 10.64 -20.70 -12.11
CA GLN A 62 11.58 -21.09 -13.16
C GLN A 62 11.62 -22.62 -13.31
N PRO A 63 11.46 -23.18 -14.52
CA PRO A 63 11.38 -24.63 -14.74
C PRO A 63 12.57 -25.44 -14.19
N GLU A 64 13.77 -24.85 -14.23
CA GLU A 64 15.02 -25.45 -13.76
C GLU A 64 15.00 -25.62 -12.23
N ILE A 65 14.49 -24.62 -11.50
CA ILE A 65 14.34 -24.65 -10.05
C ILE A 65 13.33 -25.74 -9.65
N VAL A 66 12.21 -25.81 -10.37
CA VAL A 66 11.17 -26.84 -10.15
C VAL A 66 11.75 -28.23 -10.38
N GLN A 67 12.46 -28.44 -11.49
CA GLN A 67 13.06 -29.74 -11.80
C GLN A 67 14.10 -30.15 -10.74
N GLN A 68 14.97 -29.23 -10.33
CA GLN A 68 15.97 -29.51 -9.31
C GLN A 68 15.30 -29.89 -7.99
N TYR A 69 14.32 -29.09 -7.55
CA TYR A 69 13.62 -29.33 -6.29
C TYR A 69 12.86 -30.66 -6.30
N GLU A 70 12.11 -30.94 -7.37
CA GLU A 70 11.30 -32.17 -7.47
C GLU A 70 12.15 -33.45 -7.54
N THR A 71 13.37 -33.36 -8.07
CA THR A 71 14.32 -34.49 -8.09
C THR A 71 14.73 -34.91 -6.68
N ASP A 72 14.91 -33.93 -5.78
CA ASP A 72 15.43 -34.15 -4.44
C ASP A 72 14.31 -34.33 -3.38
N HIS A 73 13.12 -33.76 -3.64
CA HIS A 73 12.06 -33.58 -2.63
C HIS A 73 10.65 -33.98 -3.09
N GLY A 74 10.52 -34.50 -4.31
CA GLY A 74 9.24 -34.95 -4.87
C GLY A 74 8.37 -33.81 -5.41
N GLU A 75 7.20 -34.17 -5.94
CA GLU A 75 6.34 -33.27 -6.72
C GLU A 75 5.83 -32.06 -5.92
N LEU A 76 5.83 -30.89 -6.58
CA LEU A 76 5.28 -29.65 -6.03
C LEU A 76 3.77 -29.56 -6.28
N ARG A 77 3.03 -29.25 -5.21
CA ARG A 77 1.60 -28.91 -5.26
C ARG A 77 1.41 -27.46 -4.84
N VAL A 78 0.68 -26.69 -5.64
CA VAL A 78 0.50 -25.25 -5.42
C VAL A 78 -0.94 -24.98 -5.01
N PHE A 79 -1.12 -24.16 -3.98
CA PHE A 79 -2.41 -23.80 -3.42
C PHE A 79 -2.57 -22.29 -3.40
N ALA A 80 -3.78 -21.82 -3.72
CA ALA A 80 -4.19 -20.44 -3.48
C ALA A 80 -5.14 -20.41 -2.27
N SER A 81 -4.86 -19.53 -1.33
CA SER A 81 -5.62 -19.41 -0.08
C SER A 81 -6.14 -18.00 0.10
N LEU A 82 -7.42 -17.89 0.44
CA LEU A 82 -8.09 -16.67 0.85
C LEU A 82 -8.24 -16.68 2.37
N ASN A 83 -7.88 -15.57 3.01
CA ASN A 83 -8.05 -15.38 4.44
C ASN A 83 -8.71 -14.01 4.70
N CYS A 84 -9.85 -14.03 5.39
CA CYS A 84 -10.60 -12.84 5.74
C CYS A 84 -10.73 -12.76 7.25
N ARG A 85 -9.98 -11.84 7.86
CA ARG A 85 -10.01 -11.68 9.32
C ARG A 85 -11.37 -11.21 9.84
N PRO A 86 -12.05 -10.22 9.22
CA PRO A 86 -13.32 -9.71 9.73
C PRO A 86 -14.42 -10.78 9.86
N THR A 87 -14.50 -11.70 8.89
CA THR A 87 -15.50 -12.78 8.93
C THR A 87 -14.93 -14.11 9.43
N ASN A 88 -13.63 -14.15 9.75
CA ASN A 88 -12.86 -15.37 10.02
C ASN A 88 -13.00 -16.45 8.92
N GLN A 89 -13.35 -16.05 7.69
CA GLN A 89 -13.53 -16.95 6.57
C GLN A 89 -12.17 -17.32 5.97
N ARG A 90 -11.99 -18.62 5.70
CA ARG A 90 -10.82 -19.15 5.00
C ARG A 90 -11.25 -20.08 3.89
N SER A 91 -10.64 -19.93 2.73
CA SER A 91 -10.85 -20.81 1.58
C SER A 91 -9.50 -21.17 0.98
N SER A 92 -9.35 -22.38 0.46
CA SER A 92 -8.14 -22.82 -0.20
C SER A 92 -8.50 -23.70 -1.38
N VAL A 93 -7.80 -23.50 -2.50
CA VAL A 93 -7.97 -24.27 -3.72
C VAL A 93 -6.61 -24.70 -4.24
N GLU A 94 -6.51 -25.93 -4.72
CA GLU A 94 -5.33 -26.41 -5.42
C GLU A 94 -5.30 -25.83 -6.84
N LEU A 95 -4.15 -25.35 -7.27
CA LEU A 95 -3.92 -24.87 -8.63
C LEU A 95 -3.44 -26.03 -9.51
N PHE A 96 -3.91 -26.05 -10.75
CA PHE A 96 -3.58 -27.08 -11.72
C PHE A 96 -2.28 -26.74 -12.42
N ARG A 97 -1.33 -27.68 -12.37
CA ARG A 97 -0.08 -27.58 -13.11
C ARG A 97 -0.36 -27.58 -14.61
N SER A 98 0.34 -26.72 -15.34
CA SER A 98 0.27 -26.71 -16.80
C SER A 98 0.83 -28.02 -17.38
N PRO A 99 0.12 -28.67 -18.32
CA PRO A 99 0.61 -29.90 -18.95
C PRO A 99 1.79 -29.64 -19.90
N THR A 100 1.99 -28.39 -20.33
CA THR A 100 3.02 -27.99 -21.30
C THR A 100 4.17 -27.20 -20.66
N GLU A 101 3.95 -26.59 -19.50
CA GLU A 101 4.91 -25.69 -18.85
C GLU A 101 5.18 -26.18 -17.41
N ARG A 102 6.33 -26.85 -17.20
CA ARG A 102 6.69 -27.50 -15.91
C ARG A 102 6.61 -26.58 -14.69
N GLY A 103 6.90 -25.29 -14.88
CA GLY A 103 6.96 -24.29 -13.82
C GLY A 103 5.74 -23.38 -13.73
N ARG A 104 4.60 -23.77 -14.29
CA ARG A 104 3.40 -22.92 -14.34
C ARG A 104 2.17 -23.63 -13.77
N TRP A 105 1.38 -22.91 -12.97
CA TRP A 105 0.12 -23.38 -12.38
C TRP A 105 -0.98 -22.36 -12.62
N THR A 106 -2.19 -22.84 -12.83
CA THR A 106 -3.37 -22.01 -13.06
C THR A 106 -4.55 -22.49 -12.24
N GLY A 107 -5.43 -21.59 -11.85
CA GLY A 107 -6.66 -21.95 -11.16
C GLY A 107 -7.53 -20.73 -10.92
N SER A 108 -8.57 -20.87 -10.11
CA SER A 108 -9.44 -19.75 -9.78
C SER A 108 -9.88 -19.82 -8.33
N VAL A 109 -9.94 -18.65 -7.71
CA VAL A 109 -10.52 -18.45 -6.38
C VAL A 109 -11.80 -17.64 -6.53
N SER A 110 -12.72 -17.83 -5.60
CA SER A 110 -13.99 -17.11 -5.58
C SER A 110 -14.19 -16.44 -4.23
N VAL A 111 -14.67 -15.21 -4.28
CA VAL A 111 -15.03 -14.39 -3.11
C VAL A 111 -16.51 -14.09 -3.23
N ASP A 112 -17.31 -14.66 -2.33
CA ASP A 112 -18.75 -14.39 -2.25
C ASP A 112 -18.99 -13.21 -1.29
N ARG A 113 -19.78 -12.23 -1.72
CA ARG A 113 -20.06 -10.99 -0.96
C ARG A 113 -20.56 -11.27 0.45
N ASP A 114 -21.39 -12.30 0.61
CA ASP A 114 -22.02 -12.65 1.89
C ASP A 114 -21.06 -13.36 2.86
N SER A 115 -19.93 -13.88 2.37
CA SER A 115 -18.96 -14.66 3.17
C SER A 115 -17.70 -13.86 3.53
N PHE A 116 -17.45 -12.76 2.83
CA PHE A 116 -16.23 -11.96 2.95
C PHE A 116 -16.55 -10.49 3.21
N ALA A 117 -15.78 -9.84 4.08
CA ALA A 117 -15.91 -8.41 4.39
C ALA A 117 -14.53 -7.76 4.57
N GLY A 118 -14.42 -6.47 4.27
CA GLY A 118 -13.19 -5.68 4.40
C GLY A 118 -12.07 -6.13 3.45
N ARG A 119 -10.92 -6.51 4.02
CA ARG A 119 -9.75 -7.01 3.29
C ARG A 119 -9.75 -8.53 3.26
N VAL A 120 -9.60 -9.09 2.07
CA VAL A 120 -9.30 -10.52 1.86
C VAL A 120 -7.85 -10.65 1.43
N ASP A 121 -7.07 -11.38 2.23
CA ASP A 121 -5.68 -11.72 1.93
C ASP A 121 -5.67 -12.95 1.01
N LEU A 122 -5.11 -12.81 -0.20
CA LEU A 122 -4.88 -13.89 -1.15
C LEU A 122 -3.39 -14.24 -1.15
N ALA A 123 -3.05 -15.46 -0.73
CA ALA A 123 -1.68 -15.96 -0.72
C ALA A 123 -1.57 -17.26 -1.51
N VAL A 124 -0.50 -17.39 -2.30
CA VAL A 124 -0.18 -18.63 -3.01
C VAL A 124 1.00 -19.32 -2.30
N THR A 125 0.87 -20.62 -2.05
CA THR A 125 1.91 -21.43 -1.43
C THR A 125 2.22 -22.67 -2.26
N ALA A 126 3.49 -23.02 -2.36
CA ALA A 126 3.93 -24.33 -2.85
C ALA A 126 4.14 -25.25 -1.65
N SER A 127 3.75 -26.51 -1.81
CA SER A 127 3.99 -27.57 -0.85
C SER A 127 4.62 -28.79 -1.50
N ALA A 128 5.44 -29.51 -0.74
CA ALA A 128 6.07 -30.75 -1.16
C ALA A 128 6.32 -31.68 0.04
N THR A 129 6.99 -32.79 -0.23
CA THR A 129 7.49 -33.68 0.82
C THR A 129 8.87 -33.22 1.26
N ALA A 130 9.00 -32.77 2.50
CA ALA A 130 10.28 -32.34 3.06
C ALA A 130 10.60 -33.17 4.30
N ASN A 131 11.80 -33.73 4.37
CA ASN A 131 12.25 -34.64 5.44
C ASN A 131 11.28 -35.82 5.68
N GLY A 132 10.73 -36.39 4.60
CA GLY A 132 9.79 -37.52 4.66
C GLY A 132 8.36 -37.16 5.10
N LEU A 133 8.07 -35.87 5.34
CA LEU A 133 6.72 -35.40 5.70
C LEU A 133 6.09 -34.66 4.52
N ALA A 134 4.96 -35.19 4.05
CA ALA A 134 4.17 -34.57 2.98
C ALA A 134 3.48 -33.28 3.45
N GLY A 135 3.19 -32.37 2.50
CA GLY A 135 2.38 -31.17 2.74
C GLY A 135 3.11 -30.05 3.47
N ARG A 136 4.45 -30.05 3.47
CA ARG A 136 5.24 -28.94 4.02
C ARG A 136 5.23 -27.77 3.04
N VAL A 137 5.07 -26.55 3.55
CA VAL A 137 5.13 -25.32 2.73
C VAL A 137 6.59 -25.06 2.40
N VAL A 138 6.92 -25.08 1.11
CA VAL A 138 8.29 -24.98 0.61
C VAL A 138 8.54 -23.69 -0.17
N GLY A 139 7.50 -22.91 -0.42
CA GLY A 139 7.62 -21.56 -0.98
C GLY A 139 6.29 -20.83 -0.90
N SER A 140 6.36 -19.50 -1.01
CA SER A 140 5.19 -18.63 -1.01
C SER A 140 5.36 -17.50 -2.04
N SER A 141 4.25 -16.96 -2.51
CA SER A 141 4.22 -15.69 -3.24
C SER A 141 4.14 -14.52 -2.27
N ASP A 142 4.39 -13.31 -2.78
CA ASP A 142 3.86 -12.11 -2.14
C ASP A 142 2.32 -12.14 -2.13
N PRO A 143 1.67 -11.63 -1.07
CA PRO A 143 0.23 -11.69 -0.95
C PRO A 143 -0.46 -10.60 -1.80
N TRP A 144 -1.52 -11.02 -2.49
CA TRP A 144 -2.48 -10.13 -3.10
C TRP A 144 -3.55 -9.70 -2.10
N TRP A 145 -4.04 -8.48 -2.24
CA TRP A 145 -5.14 -7.96 -1.41
C TRP A 145 -6.37 -7.67 -2.24
N ILE A 146 -7.52 -8.18 -1.81
CA ILE A 146 -8.81 -7.91 -2.43
C ILE A 146 -9.63 -7.13 -1.41
N PHE A 147 -9.94 -5.87 -1.72
CA PHE A 147 -10.80 -5.03 -0.87
C PHE A 147 -12.23 -5.11 -1.36
N VAL A 148 -13.03 -5.90 -0.65
CA VAL A 148 -14.47 -6.09 -0.91
C VAL A 148 -15.31 -4.93 -0.37
N ASP A 149 -14.85 -4.31 0.71
CA ASP A 149 -15.38 -3.08 1.29
C ASP A 149 -14.28 -2.00 1.29
N GLU A 150 -14.66 -0.76 1.63
CA GLU A 150 -13.72 0.35 1.77
C GLU A 150 -12.57 -0.05 2.72
N PRO A 151 -11.29 0.08 2.31
CA PRO A 151 -10.14 -0.40 3.06
C PRO A 151 -10.09 0.22 4.45
N ASN A 152 -9.96 -0.63 5.47
CA ASN A 152 -9.65 -0.23 6.84
C ASN A 152 -8.13 -0.12 7.10
N SER A 153 -7.27 -0.20 6.07
CA SER A 153 -5.82 0.02 6.23
C SER A 153 -5.11 0.49 4.96
N LEU A 154 -4.06 1.27 5.17
CA LEU A 154 -3.19 1.84 4.15
C LEU A 154 -2.07 0.84 3.82
N LYS A 155 -2.21 -0.03 2.80
CA LYS A 155 -0.97 -0.31 2.04
C LYS A 155 -0.70 0.94 1.26
N VAL A 156 0.50 1.47 1.43
CA VAL A 156 0.94 2.68 0.77
C VAL A 156 1.09 2.39 -0.72
N GLY A 157 -0.02 2.63 -1.42
CA GLY A 157 -0.33 2.19 -2.77
C GLY A 157 -1.84 2.31 -3.03
N GLY A 158 -2.67 2.02 -2.03
CA GLY A 158 -4.07 2.44 -1.93
C GLY A 158 -4.13 3.85 -1.35
N ALA A 159 -4.92 4.73 -1.96
CA ALA A 159 -5.06 6.10 -1.50
C ALA A 159 -5.69 6.15 -0.10
N LEU A 160 -5.29 7.13 0.72
CA LEU A 160 -6.11 7.56 1.85
C LEU A 160 -7.52 7.85 1.35
N ARG A 161 -8.53 7.64 2.19
CA ARG A 161 -9.87 8.09 1.86
C ARG A 161 -9.83 9.60 1.66
N VAL A 162 -10.17 10.06 0.46
CA VAL A 162 -10.24 11.49 0.14
C VAL A 162 -11.70 11.85 -0.11
N ALA A 163 -12.23 12.77 0.67
CA ALA A 163 -13.61 13.22 0.56
C ALA A 163 -13.66 14.73 0.31
N TRP A 164 -14.38 15.15 -0.72
CA TRP A 164 -14.70 16.56 -0.93
C TRP A 164 -15.90 16.94 -0.07
N VAL A 165 -15.75 17.93 0.81
CA VAL A 165 -16.82 18.42 1.68
C VAL A 165 -16.81 19.95 1.74
N SER A 166 -17.98 20.56 1.87
CA SER A 166 -18.11 21.97 2.19
C SER A 166 -17.75 22.15 3.67
N PHE A 167 -16.68 22.86 3.99
CA PHE A 167 -16.20 23.02 5.37
C PHE A 167 -17.11 23.94 6.19
N ARG A 168 -17.90 24.79 5.52
CA ARG A 168 -18.87 25.67 6.16
C ARG A 168 -20.24 25.02 6.36
N ALA A 169 -20.47 23.82 5.82
CA ALA A 169 -21.73 23.13 5.96
C ALA A 169 -21.96 22.66 7.41
N PRO A 170 -23.18 22.78 7.97
CA PRO A 170 -23.49 22.33 9.33
C PRO A 170 -23.20 20.84 9.59
N GLU A 171 -23.28 20.02 8.54
CA GLU A 171 -23.03 18.57 8.55
C GLU A 171 -21.56 18.21 8.31
N ALA A 172 -20.67 19.18 8.09
CA ALA A 172 -19.26 18.93 7.84
C ALA A 172 -18.58 18.30 9.06
N PRO A 173 -17.48 17.55 8.89
CA PRO A 173 -16.68 17.06 10.00
C PRO A 173 -16.26 18.19 10.96
N ALA A 174 -16.25 17.92 12.27
CA ALA A 174 -15.98 18.97 13.26
C ALA A 174 -14.63 19.67 13.03
N LEU A 175 -13.59 18.92 12.65
CA LEU A 175 -12.29 19.49 12.32
C LEU A 175 -12.35 20.42 11.10
N ALA A 176 -13.14 20.09 10.08
CA ALA A 176 -13.33 20.94 8.90
C ALA A 176 -14.04 22.25 9.27
N GLN A 177 -15.06 22.19 10.13
CA GLN A 177 -15.79 23.37 10.61
C GLN A 177 -14.90 24.34 11.42
N GLN A 178 -13.90 23.81 12.13
CA GLN A 178 -12.94 24.64 12.88
C GLN A 178 -12.00 25.43 11.96
N TYR A 179 -11.76 24.94 10.74
CA TYR A 179 -10.79 25.51 9.81
C TYR A 179 -11.41 25.76 8.41
N PRO A 180 -12.47 26.59 8.30
CA PRO A 180 -13.26 26.72 7.07
C PRO A 180 -12.49 27.32 5.88
N GLU A 181 -11.36 27.98 6.13
CA GLU A 181 -10.51 28.57 5.09
C GLU A 181 -9.37 27.65 4.63
N SER A 182 -9.18 26.48 5.27
CA SER A 182 -8.12 25.54 4.90
C SER A 182 -8.45 24.83 3.60
N THR A 183 -7.44 24.49 2.79
CA THR A 183 -7.65 23.70 1.57
C THR A 183 -8.01 22.24 1.88
N HIS A 184 -7.51 21.73 3.00
CA HIS A 184 -7.74 20.38 3.46
C HIS A 184 -7.60 20.27 4.98
N VAL A 185 -8.17 19.22 5.55
CA VAL A 185 -7.87 18.74 6.90
C VAL A 185 -7.71 17.22 6.88
N VAL A 186 -7.05 16.67 7.88
CA VAL A 186 -6.85 15.22 8.03
C VAL A 186 -7.46 14.78 9.35
N GLU A 187 -8.45 13.91 9.28
CA GLU A 187 -9.05 13.25 10.44
C GLU A 187 -8.29 11.95 10.72
N LEU A 188 -7.89 11.74 11.97
CA LEU A 188 -7.01 10.65 12.42
C LEU A 188 -7.66 9.75 13.47
N GLU A 189 -8.78 10.19 14.08
CA GLU A 189 -9.42 9.46 15.17
C GLU A 189 -10.00 8.12 14.72
N GLY A 190 -10.45 8.04 13.46
CA GLY A 190 -11.07 6.86 12.86
C GLY A 190 -10.16 5.62 12.74
N PRO A 191 -10.74 4.47 12.31
CA PRO A 191 -9.97 3.25 12.02
C PRO A 191 -9.01 3.45 10.84
N VAL A 192 -9.30 4.40 9.95
CA VAL A 192 -8.41 4.88 8.89
C VAL A 192 -8.48 6.39 8.83
N PRO A 193 -7.35 7.06 8.58
CA PRO A 193 -7.33 8.48 8.34
C PRO A 193 -8.13 8.89 7.10
N VAL A 194 -8.84 10.02 7.21
CA VAL A 194 -9.62 10.60 6.11
C VAL A 194 -9.09 11.98 5.79
N VAL A 195 -8.77 12.23 4.53
CA VAL A 195 -8.41 13.55 4.02
C VAL A 195 -9.67 14.23 3.51
N TYR A 196 -10.10 15.29 4.18
CA TYR A 196 -11.18 16.13 3.70
C TYR A 196 -10.61 17.27 2.86
N LEU A 197 -11.06 17.41 1.63
CA LEU A 197 -10.74 18.53 0.73
C LEU A 197 -11.88 19.54 0.74
N ASN A 198 -11.54 20.81 0.85
CA ASN A 198 -12.52 21.88 1.00
C ASN A 198 -13.16 22.25 -0.34
N GLN A 199 -14.45 21.95 -0.48
CA GLN A 199 -15.25 22.35 -1.64
C GLN A 199 -15.51 23.86 -1.70
N ASP A 200 -15.50 24.54 -0.56
CA ASP A 200 -15.75 25.97 -0.47
C ASP A 200 -14.50 26.80 -0.82
N PHE A 201 -13.34 26.15 -0.95
CA PHE A 201 -12.11 26.83 -1.35
C PHE A 201 -12.13 27.08 -2.86
N GLU A 202 -12.28 28.35 -3.24
CA GLU A 202 -12.42 28.77 -4.63
C GLU A 202 -11.26 28.25 -5.50
N GLY A 203 -11.60 27.59 -6.61
CA GLY A 203 -10.64 27.07 -7.58
C GLY A 203 -9.91 25.79 -7.18
N LEU A 204 -10.00 25.31 -5.93
CA LEU A 204 -9.28 24.11 -5.48
C LEU A 204 -9.73 22.84 -6.22
N TYR A 205 -11.04 22.64 -6.35
CA TYR A 205 -11.61 21.50 -7.07
C TYR A 205 -11.15 21.46 -8.52
N ALA A 206 -11.27 22.59 -9.23
CA ALA A 206 -10.81 22.72 -10.61
C ALA A 206 -9.29 22.54 -10.72
N LEU A 207 -8.53 23.02 -9.73
CA LEU A 207 -7.09 22.85 -9.69
C LEU A 207 -6.69 21.39 -9.53
N LEU A 208 -7.32 20.62 -8.63
CA LEU A 208 -6.94 19.25 -8.27
C LEU A 208 -7.59 18.14 -9.12
N GLN A 209 -8.62 18.45 -9.90
CA GLN A 209 -9.27 17.46 -10.76
C GLN A 209 -8.31 16.94 -11.84
N ASP A 210 -8.20 15.62 -12.01
CA ASP A 210 -7.36 15.06 -13.06
C ASP A 210 -7.84 15.49 -14.46
N ARG A 211 -6.97 16.17 -15.21
CA ARG A 211 -7.23 16.68 -16.57
C ARG A 211 -6.08 16.33 -17.49
N LYS A 212 -6.39 15.76 -18.66
CA LYS A 212 -5.40 15.27 -19.63
C LYS A 212 -4.73 16.40 -20.44
N ASP A 213 -5.34 17.58 -20.46
CA ASP A 213 -5.07 18.70 -21.39
C ASP A 213 -4.54 19.98 -20.69
N ARG A 214 -4.01 19.87 -19.46
CA ARG A 214 -3.50 21.04 -18.72
C ARG A 214 -2.33 21.71 -19.43
N ALA A 215 -2.37 23.05 -19.47
CA ALA A 215 -1.20 23.83 -19.90
C ALA A 215 -0.01 23.58 -18.96
N PRO A 216 1.26 23.71 -19.41
CA PRO A 216 2.43 23.38 -18.60
C PRO A 216 2.48 24.09 -17.24
N VAL A 217 2.07 25.36 -17.18
CA VAL A 217 2.02 26.16 -15.95
C VAL A 217 0.92 25.67 -15.01
N GLU A 218 -0.27 25.39 -15.53
CA GLU A 218 -1.40 24.84 -14.75
C GLU A 218 -1.09 23.44 -14.21
N LEU A 219 -0.39 22.61 -15.01
CA LEU A 219 0.07 21.31 -14.59
C LEU A 219 1.10 21.42 -13.47
N ALA A 220 2.04 22.36 -13.58
CA ALA A 220 3.02 22.60 -12.52
C ALA A 220 2.37 23.07 -11.22
N LEU A 221 1.37 23.96 -11.29
CA LEU A 221 0.60 24.41 -10.13
C LEU A 221 -0.23 23.28 -9.51
N HIS A 222 -0.91 22.48 -10.34
CA HIS A 222 -1.64 21.29 -9.92
C HIS A 222 -0.73 20.32 -9.16
N ASP A 223 0.40 19.94 -9.78
CA ASP A 223 1.34 18.98 -9.20
C ASP A 223 1.92 19.55 -7.89
N ALA A 224 2.39 20.80 -7.89
CA ALA A 224 2.94 21.44 -6.71
C ALA A 224 1.95 21.44 -5.53
N HIS A 225 0.69 21.79 -5.77
CA HIS A 225 -0.33 21.81 -4.72
C HIS A 225 -0.70 20.40 -4.25
N ARG A 226 -0.84 19.44 -5.17
CA ARG A 226 -1.08 18.02 -4.83
C ARG A 226 0.02 17.44 -3.95
N TYR A 227 1.29 17.72 -4.27
CA TYR A 227 2.42 17.29 -3.45
C TYR A 227 2.50 18.02 -2.12
N SER A 228 2.10 19.30 -2.06
CA SER A 228 2.01 20.05 -0.81
C SER A 228 1.00 19.42 0.15
N ILE A 229 -0.21 19.10 -0.34
CA ILE A 229 -1.22 18.36 0.43
C ILE A 229 -0.67 17.00 0.86
N ALA A 230 -0.11 16.23 -0.08
CA ALA A 230 0.42 14.90 0.23
C ALA A 230 1.49 14.94 1.33
N ARG A 231 2.42 15.90 1.27
CA ARG A 231 3.44 16.08 2.32
C ARG A 231 2.82 16.42 3.67
N SER A 232 1.89 17.38 3.71
CA SER A 232 1.21 17.78 4.95
C SER A 232 0.46 16.62 5.59
N VAL A 233 -0.28 15.87 4.78
CA VAL A 233 -1.01 14.68 5.20
C VAL A 233 -0.05 13.62 5.75
N TRP A 234 1.01 13.29 5.02
CA TRP A 234 2.00 12.31 5.46
C TRP A 234 2.71 12.71 6.76
N MET A 235 2.99 13.99 6.95
CA MET A 235 3.55 14.47 8.21
C MET A 235 2.57 14.29 9.36
N ALA A 236 1.28 14.60 9.18
CA ALA A 236 0.26 14.37 10.21
C ALA A 236 0.17 12.88 10.59
N LEU A 237 0.20 11.99 9.60
CA LEU A 237 0.21 10.54 9.82
C LEU A 237 1.43 10.07 10.62
N VAL A 238 2.63 10.54 10.26
CA VAL A 238 3.86 10.17 10.97
C VAL A 238 3.82 10.65 12.41
N LEU A 239 3.42 11.90 12.63
CA LEU A 239 3.31 12.51 13.95
C LEU A 239 2.41 11.69 14.88
N ASP A 240 1.20 11.39 14.41
CA ASP A 240 0.21 10.62 15.18
C ASP A 240 0.68 9.18 15.44
N SER A 241 1.29 8.55 14.44
CA SER A 241 1.80 7.18 14.57
C SER A 241 2.94 7.09 15.58
N VAL A 242 3.87 8.05 15.57
CA VAL A 242 4.99 8.11 16.54
C VAL A 242 4.47 8.40 17.94
N MET A 243 3.49 9.30 18.09
CA MET A 243 2.85 9.57 19.39
C MET A 243 2.12 8.35 19.97
N SER A 244 1.72 7.42 19.11
CA SER A 244 1.01 6.19 19.47
C SER A 244 1.94 4.99 19.73
N VAL A 245 3.26 5.19 19.72
CA VAL A 245 4.22 4.16 20.14
C VAL A 245 4.19 4.03 21.66
N GLU A 246 3.81 2.86 22.14
CA GLU A 246 3.72 2.56 23.57
C GLU A 246 5.05 2.02 24.09
N PRO A 247 5.54 2.46 25.26
CA PRO A 247 6.67 1.82 25.91
C PRO A 247 6.29 0.40 26.33
N GLY A 248 7.23 -0.54 26.20
CA GLY A 248 7.07 -1.90 26.71
C GLY A 248 7.19 -2.00 28.22
N GLU A 249 7.12 -3.23 28.72
CA GLU A 249 7.37 -3.54 30.13
C GLU A 249 8.84 -3.24 30.51
N GLU A 250 9.77 -3.38 29.56
CA GLU A 250 11.16 -2.97 29.67
C GLU A 250 11.45 -1.73 28.79
N GLU A 251 12.44 -0.92 29.17
CA GLU A 251 12.81 0.34 28.48
C GLU A 251 13.27 0.11 27.01
N SER A 252 13.55 -1.15 26.63
CA SER A 252 13.93 -1.59 25.29
C SER A 252 12.80 -2.28 24.50
N ASP A 253 11.57 -2.32 25.01
CA ASP A 253 10.48 -3.14 24.46
C ASP A 253 9.33 -2.31 23.88
N ALA A 254 9.63 -1.18 23.23
CA ALA A 254 8.60 -0.37 22.58
C ALA A 254 7.73 -1.23 21.64
N ASN A 255 6.42 -1.04 21.73
CA ASN A 255 5.43 -1.78 20.96
C ASN A 255 4.93 -0.97 19.77
N TRP A 256 4.63 -1.67 18.68
CA TRP A 256 3.93 -1.07 17.55
C TRP A 256 2.57 -0.50 17.97
N PRO A 257 2.13 0.62 17.37
CA PRO A 257 0.82 1.19 17.67
C PRO A 257 -0.33 0.20 17.41
N SER A 258 -1.38 0.28 18.23
CA SER A 258 -2.54 -0.62 18.16
C SER A 258 -3.35 -0.47 16.87
N LYS A 259 -3.38 0.73 16.26
CA LYS A 259 -4.03 0.93 14.95
C LYS A 259 -3.13 0.41 13.83
N GLU A 260 -3.67 -0.45 12.96
CA GLU A 260 -2.93 -1.07 11.85
C GLU A 260 -2.27 0.00 10.95
N TRP A 261 -2.98 1.08 10.62
CA TRP A 261 -2.45 2.12 9.73
C TRP A 261 -1.25 2.86 10.33
N GLN A 262 -1.22 3.08 11.65
CA GLN A 262 -0.12 3.75 12.33
C GLN A 262 1.15 2.89 12.26
N SER A 263 0.99 1.60 12.53
CA SER A 263 2.06 0.61 12.37
C SER A 263 2.63 0.60 10.94
N GLU A 264 1.77 0.62 9.92
CA GLU A 264 2.20 0.62 8.52
C GLU A 264 2.93 1.91 8.12
N VAL A 265 2.48 3.07 8.61
CA VAL A 265 3.17 4.36 8.40
C VAL A 265 4.59 4.31 8.96
N LEU A 266 4.74 3.84 10.21
CA LEU A 266 6.05 3.74 10.85
C LEU A 266 6.96 2.73 10.16
N LYS A 267 6.46 1.55 9.79
CA LYS A 267 7.24 0.55 9.02
C LYS A 267 7.73 1.09 7.68
N LYS A 268 7.03 2.08 7.09
CA LYS A 268 7.46 2.72 5.85
C LYS A 268 8.51 3.82 6.07
N VAL A 269 8.36 4.59 7.15
CA VAL A 269 9.17 5.80 7.38
C VAL A 269 10.43 5.49 8.18
N LEU A 270 10.34 4.70 9.26
CA LEU A 270 11.44 4.46 10.17
C LEU A 270 12.68 3.82 9.50
N PRO A 271 12.55 2.79 8.64
CA PRO A 271 13.72 2.21 7.95
C PRO A 271 14.42 3.19 7.01
N LYS A 272 13.73 4.24 6.53
CA LYS A 272 14.36 5.29 5.72
C LYS A 272 15.04 6.35 6.57
N ILE A 273 14.60 6.57 7.81
CA ILE A 273 15.21 7.50 8.76
C ILE A 273 16.53 6.94 9.31
N ALA A 274 16.58 5.64 9.61
CA ALA A 274 17.78 4.97 10.11
C ALA A 274 17.89 3.54 9.53
N PRO A 275 18.46 3.40 8.31
CA PRO A 275 18.45 2.14 7.55
C PRO A 275 19.28 1.02 8.20
N ASP A 276 20.24 1.36 9.05
CA ASP A 276 21.12 0.39 9.69
C ASP A 276 20.55 -0.19 11.01
N LYS A 277 19.30 0.14 11.35
CA LYS A 277 18.64 -0.30 12.59
C LYS A 277 17.57 -1.36 12.31
N THR A 278 17.42 -2.28 13.26
CA THR A 278 16.31 -3.24 13.30
C THR A 278 14.99 -2.55 13.65
N ASP A 279 13.86 -3.20 13.35
CA ASP A 279 12.52 -2.71 13.69
C ASP A 279 12.38 -2.33 15.18
N GLN A 280 12.94 -3.15 16.08
CA GLN A 280 12.89 -2.88 17.53
C GLN A 280 13.72 -1.66 17.91
N GLU A 281 14.93 -1.52 17.35
CA GLU A 281 15.77 -0.35 17.59
C GLU A 281 15.15 0.94 17.03
N LEU A 282 14.43 0.84 15.93
CA LEU A 282 13.67 1.93 15.32
C LEU A 282 12.49 2.36 16.17
N LEU A 283 11.74 1.40 16.73
CA LEU A 283 10.63 1.68 17.65
C LEU A 283 11.12 2.29 18.95
N ASN A 284 12.21 1.77 19.51
CA ASN A 284 12.81 2.36 20.71
C ASN A 284 13.32 3.79 20.43
N LEU A 285 13.90 4.02 19.25
CA LEU A 285 14.28 5.36 18.82
C LEU A 285 13.04 6.27 18.74
N ALA A 286 11.95 5.82 18.12
CA ALA A 286 10.71 6.58 18.05
C ALA A 286 10.13 6.86 19.46
N ALA A 287 10.15 5.88 20.36
CA ALA A 287 9.65 6.03 21.73
C ALA A 287 10.49 7.00 22.58
N ASN A 288 11.81 7.00 22.41
CA ASN A 288 12.77 7.72 23.26
C ASN A 288 13.16 9.11 22.69
N ASP A 289 13.47 9.20 21.40
CA ASP A 289 13.87 10.46 20.76
C ASP A 289 12.67 11.41 20.58
N TRP A 290 11.45 10.89 20.44
CA TRP A 290 10.27 11.74 20.29
C TRP A 290 9.87 12.46 21.58
N LYS A 291 10.03 11.79 22.73
CA LYS A 291 9.67 12.34 24.04
C LYS A 291 10.73 13.30 24.61
N SER A 292 11.94 13.32 24.04
CA SER A 292 13.02 14.21 24.44
C SER A 292 13.11 15.44 23.51
N GLY A 293 12.89 16.64 24.06
CA GLY A 293 12.59 17.84 23.27
C GLY A 293 13.62 18.27 22.21
N THR A 294 14.92 17.99 22.39
CA THR A 294 15.95 18.31 21.38
C THR A 294 16.04 17.24 20.30
N SER A 295 15.82 15.97 20.65
CA SER A 295 15.87 14.84 19.72
C SER A 295 14.63 14.79 18.80
N SER A 296 13.48 15.27 19.28
CA SER A 296 12.25 15.30 18.50
C SER A 296 12.36 16.22 17.27
N ALA A 297 13.02 17.37 17.39
CA ALA A 297 13.24 18.28 16.26
C ALA A 297 14.15 17.68 15.17
N ILE A 298 15.19 16.93 15.57
CA ILE A 298 16.08 16.24 14.63
C ILE A 298 15.32 15.13 13.91
N PHE A 299 14.53 14.36 14.64
CA PHE A 299 13.67 13.34 14.07
C PHE A 299 12.69 13.95 13.05
N LEU A 300 12.03 15.06 13.39
CA LEU A 300 11.12 15.76 12.49
C LEU A 300 11.78 16.20 11.19
N GLY A 301 12.98 16.77 11.25
CA GLY A 301 13.71 17.14 10.05
C GLY A 301 14.03 15.95 9.14
N ARG A 302 14.36 14.79 9.74
CA ARG A 302 14.58 13.54 8.98
C ARG A 302 13.28 12.98 8.42
N ALA A 303 12.21 12.99 9.21
CA ALA A 303 10.90 12.54 8.78
C ALA A 303 10.38 13.39 7.61
N GLU A 304 10.55 14.71 7.63
CA GLU A 304 10.18 15.60 6.53
C GLU A 304 10.92 15.23 5.23
N ALA A 305 12.24 15.02 5.31
CA ALA A 305 13.05 14.61 4.16
C ALA A 305 12.58 13.25 3.58
N VAL A 306 12.34 12.27 4.46
CA VAL A 306 11.85 10.94 4.11
C VAL A 306 10.45 11.00 3.51
N VAL A 307 9.55 11.79 4.07
CA VAL A 307 8.20 12.00 3.53
C VAL A 307 8.29 12.54 2.11
N GLY A 308 9.22 13.47 1.84
CA GLY A 308 9.50 14.00 0.51
C GLY A 308 9.80 12.91 -0.52
N GLU A 309 10.52 11.85 -0.13
CA GLU A 309 10.76 10.65 -0.94
C GLU A 309 9.54 9.73 -1.01
N VAL A 310 8.87 9.48 0.11
CA VAL A 310 7.69 8.59 0.19
C VAL A 310 6.58 9.05 -0.74
N VAL A 311 6.41 10.36 -0.91
CA VAL A 311 5.41 10.96 -1.80
C VAL A 311 5.98 11.30 -3.20
N ASP A 312 7.21 10.92 -3.53
CA ASP A 312 7.90 11.23 -4.80
C ASP A 312 7.95 12.72 -5.18
N SER A 313 7.71 13.61 -4.22
CA SER A 313 7.58 15.05 -4.45
C SER A 313 8.85 15.67 -5.02
N ASN A 314 10.02 15.19 -4.60
CA ASN A 314 11.32 15.69 -5.09
C ASN A 314 11.57 15.31 -6.55
N ALA A 315 11.23 14.07 -6.93
CA ALA A 315 11.36 13.62 -8.32
C ALA A 315 10.37 14.35 -9.23
N ALA A 316 9.14 14.54 -8.75
CA ALA A 316 8.11 15.26 -9.49
C ALA A 316 8.45 16.75 -9.67
N LEU A 317 8.94 17.43 -8.62
CA LEU A 317 9.39 18.82 -8.72
C LEU A 317 10.49 18.97 -9.78
N ARG A 318 11.49 18.09 -9.81
CA ARG A 318 12.53 18.10 -10.85
C ARG A 318 11.94 17.95 -12.26
N LYS A 319 10.96 17.05 -12.43
CA LYS A 319 10.27 16.85 -13.71
C LYS A 319 9.49 18.10 -14.13
N SER A 320 8.81 18.76 -13.20
CA SER A 320 8.05 19.99 -13.45
C SER A 320 8.96 21.17 -13.79
N LEU A 321 10.06 21.35 -13.05
CA LEU A 321 11.08 22.37 -13.37
C LEU A 321 11.65 22.17 -14.78
N HIS A 322 11.94 20.93 -15.17
CA HIS A 322 12.42 20.64 -16.53
C HIS A 322 11.41 20.98 -17.61
N LYS A 323 10.12 20.68 -17.38
CA LYS A 323 9.02 21.04 -18.30
C LYS A 323 8.85 22.55 -18.42
N LEU A 324 8.89 23.27 -17.29
CA LEU A 324 8.78 24.73 -17.26
C LEU A 324 9.95 25.41 -17.97
N ASN A 325 11.17 24.89 -17.77
CA ASN A 325 12.35 25.39 -18.48
C ASN A 325 12.21 25.19 -20.00
N ARG A 326 11.76 24.00 -20.44
CA ARG A 326 11.47 23.74 -21.87
C ARG A 326 10.37 24.65 -22.45
N ALA A 327 9.42 25.07 -21.63
CA ALA A 327 8.35 25.99 -22.01
C ALA A 327 8.80 27.47 -22.01
N GLY A 328 10.08 27.76 -21.71
CA GLY A 328 10.63 29.12 -21.71
C GLY A 328 10.19 29.98 -20.52
N VAL A 329 9.65 29.36 -19.47
CA VAL A 329 9.16 30.09 -18.27
C VAL A 329 10.34 30.63 -17.45
N PHE A 330 11.43 29.88 -17.36
CA PHE A 330 12.66 30.35 -16.72
C PHE A 330 13.65 30.81 -17.79
N HIS A 331 14.23 31.99 -17.60
CA HIS A 331 15.37 32.44 -18.39
C HIS A 331 16.63 31.97 -17.68
N ASP A 332 17.36 31.06 -18.30
CA ASP A 332 18.55 30.43 -17.70
C ASP A 332 19.74 31.40 -17.73
N GLU A 333 19.84 32.24 -16.71
CA GLU A 333 20.96 33.20 -16.55
C GLU A 333 22.31 32.49 -16.31
N SER A 334 22.31 31.19 -15.98
CA SER A 334 23.52 30.41 -15.72
C SER A 334 24.43 30.21 -16.94
N LYS A 335 23.96 30.54 -18.15
CA LYS A 335 24.76 30.47 -19.39
C LYS A 335 25.46 31.77 -19.79
N GLN A 336 25.31 32.86 -19.03
CA GLN A 336 25.97 34.14 -19.35
C GLN A 336 27.32 34.34 -18.65
N THR A 337 27.74 33.42 -17.80
CA THR A 337 29.08 33.40 -17.20
C THR A 337 29.84 32.17 -17.67
N SER A 338 30.37 32.21 -18.89
CA SER A 338 31.44 31.32 -19.37
C SER A 338 32.38 32.08 -20.27
#